data_AF-A0A6L7MZ63-F1
#
_entry.id   AF-A0A6L7MZ63-F1
#
_cell.length_a   1.000
_cell.length_b   1.000
_cell.length_c   1.000
_cell.angle_alpha   90.00
_cell.angle_beta   90.00
_cell.angle_gamma   90.00
#
_symmetry.space_group_name_H-M   'P 1'
#
loop_
_entity.id
_entity.type
_entity.pdbx_description
1 polymer ?
#
loop_
_entity_poly.entity_id
_entity_poly.type
_entity_poly.pdbx_seq_one_letter_code
_entity_poly.pdbx_strand_id
1 'polypeptide(L)'
;MARDLARPVVDLSGNTLAEAVEMLAIPHRRKVALRKLMAAGRAGTPAVRAGLKHADPEVRIACCQVLDHFMDEQALPELAANVSHWHPGVRAWSIHALACDRCKEGTCRPGEDDVIPMVVEALLHDDDRNVRQQAAGMLGPSVLRSEAARAAVQRAHQHDPHPQCARWRVGGCRAVRGSGSYGRDSGRLARSTSASAVASQLLAFVLAFARSYG
;
A
#
# COMPACT_ATOMS: atom_id res chain seq x y z
N MET A 1 1.97 11.27 -47.94
CA MET A 1 2.14 12.39 -47.00
C MET A 1 1.64 11.97 -45.63
N ALA A 2 2.44 11.21 -44.88
CA ALA A 2 2.14 10.82 -43.50
C ALA A 2 3.09 11.61 -42.60
N ARG A 3 2.53 12.50 -41.77
CA ARG A 3 3.28 13.24 -40.77
C ARG A 3 3.75 12.26 -39.70
N ASP A 4 5.04 11.98 -39.72
CA ASP A 4 5.75 11.29 -38.66
C ASP A 4 5.85 12.25 -37.45
N LEU A 5 4.80 12.30 -36.64
CA LEU A 5 4.81 13.00 -35.37
C LEU A 5 5.52 12.10 -34.35
N ALA A 6 6.85 12.00 -34.50
CA ALA A 6 7.70 11.46 -33.46
C ALA A 6 7.42 12.25 -32.18
N ARG A 7 6.74 11.60 -31.22
CA ARG A 7 6.53 12.15 -29.88
C ARG A 7 7.90 12.61 -29.37
N PRO A 8 8.05 13.86 -28.91
CA PRO A 8 9.34 14.30 -28.39
C PRO A 8 9.73 13.34 -27.28
N VAL A 9 10.89 12.70 -27.42
CA VAL A 9 11.54 12.00 -26.32
C VAL A 9 11.85 13.10 -25.31
N VAL A 10 11.00 13.22 -24.29
CA VAL A 10 11.22 14.18 -23.22
C VAL A 10 12.43 13.69 -22.44
N ASP A 11 13.60 14.24 -22.77
CA ASP A 11 14.80 14.05 -22.00
C ASP A 11 14.64 14.80 -20.66
N LEU A 12 14.43 14.04 -19.58
CA LEU A 12 14.34 14.57 -18.22
C LEU A 12 15.68 14.48 -17.47
N SER A 13 16.79 14.18 -18.17
CA SER A 13 18.12 13.96 -17.59
C SER A 13 18.61 15.14 -16.74
N GLY A 14 18.29 16.38 -17.10
CA GLY A 14 18.75 17.59 -16.42
C GLY A 14 17.96 18.05 -15.18
N ASN A 15 16.76 17.50 -14.92
CA ASN A 15 15.95 17.97 -13.79
C ASN A 15 16.54 17.55 -12.44
N THR A 16 16.49 18.44 -11.47
CA THR A 16 16.74 18.13 -10.06
C THR A 16 15.69 17.17 -9.51
N LEU A 17 15.95 16.58 -8.34
CA LEU A 17 15.00 15.69 -7.68
C LEU A 17 13.76 16.44 -7.17
N ALA A 18 13.90 17.71 -6.79
CA ALA A 18 12.77 18.57 -6.43
C ALA A 18 11.87 18.85 -7.64
N GLU A 19 12.44 19.20 -8.79
CA GLU A 19 11.67 19.35 -10.05
C GLU A 19 11.02 18.02 -10.46
N ALA A 20 11.67 16.89 -10.21
CA ALA A 20 11.06 15.59 -10.43
C ALA A 20 9.82 15.37 -9.54
N VAL A 21 9.82 15.86 -8.30
CA VAL A 21 8.63 15.82 -7.43
C VAL A 21 7.52 16.68 -8.00
N GLU A 22 7.79 17.91 -8.45
CA GLU A 22 6.79 18.77 -9.07
C GLU A 22 6.20 18.15 -10.35
N MET A 23 7.02 17.45 -11.13
CA MET A 23 6.55 16.74 -12.32
C MET A 23 5.60 15.57 -12.03
N LEU A 24 5.50 15.09 -10.78
CA LEU A 24 4.50 14.09 -10.38
C LEU A 24 3.07 14.64 -10.50
N ALA A 25 2.87 15.95 -10.35
CA ALA A 25 1.58 16.60 -10.51
C ALA A 25 1.08 16.52 -11.96
N ILE A 26 2.00 16.41 -12.93
CA ILE A 26 1.69 16.40 -14.36
C ILE A 26 1.41 14.96 -14.84
N PRO A 27 0.17 14.58 -15.20
CA PRO A 27 -0.19 13.17 -15.42
C PRO A 27 0.66 12.44 -16.46
N HIS A 28 1.01 13.10 -17.57
CA HIS A 28 1.81 12.48 -18.64
C HIS A 28 3.32 12.43 -18.33
N ARG A 29 3.80 13.17 -17.31
CA ARG A 29 5.21 13.14 -16.86
C ARG A 29 5.40 12.29 -15.60
N ARG A 30 4.35 12.10 -14.80
CA ARG A 30 4.35 11.38 -13.51
C ARG A 30 5.10 10.06 -13.56
N LYS A 31 4.85 9.22 -14.56
CA LYS A 31 5.49 7.90 -14.67
C LYS A 31 7.02 8.00 -14.85
N VAL A 32 7.50 9.02 -15.56
CA VAL A 32 8.95 9.20 -15.78
C VAL A 32 9.59 9.84 -14.55
N ALA A 33 8.92 10.82 -13.95
CA ALA A 33 9.32 11.44 -12.68
C ALA A 33 9.46 10.40 -11.55
N LEU A 34 8.46 9.53 -11.38
CA LEU A 34 8.48 8.46 -10.38
C LEU A 34 9.66 7.51 -10.61
N ARG A 35 9.93 7.10 -11.86
CA ARG A 35 11.09 6.25 -12.17
C ARG A 35 12.42 6.93 -11.85
N LYS A 36 12.54 8.23 -12.10
CA LYS A 36 13.74 9.02 -11.76
C LYS A 36 13.96 9.06 -10.25
N LEU A 37 12.90 9.29 -9.47
CA LEU A 37 12.96 9.28 -8.01
C LEU A 37 13.31 7.89 -7.45
N MET A 38 12.72 6.82 -8.00
CA MET A 38 13.07 5.44 -7.64
C MET A 38 14.54 5.12 -7.98
N ALA A 39 15.02 5.55 -9.15
CA ALA A 39 16.42 5.34 -9.56
C ALA A 39 17.42 6.12 -8.68
N ALA A 40 17.01 7.26 -8.11
CA ALA A 40 17.82 8.00 -7.15
C ALA A 40 17.91 7.29 -5.78
N GLY A 41 16.99 6.37 -5.50
CA GLY A 41 16.96 5.59 -4.26
C GLY A 41 16.98 6.47 -3.01
N ARG A 42 17.84 6.13 -2.05
CA ARG A 42 18.01 6.88 -0.79
C ARG A 42 18.43 8.34 -0.99
N ALA A 43 19.13 8.67 -2.07
CA ALA A 43 19.48 10.07 -2.36
C ALA A 43 18.24 10.94 -2.70
N GLY A 44 17.14 10.30 -3.10
CA GLY A 44 15.86 10.94 -3.38
C GLY A 44 15.03 11.29 -2.14
N THR A 45 15.32 10.70 -0.97
CA THR A 45 14.44 10.79 0.20
C THR A 45 14.18 12.21 0.71
N PRO A 46 15.15 13.14 0.72
CA PRO A 46 14.88 14.51 1.18
C PRO A 46 13.85 15.23 0.30
N ALA A 47 13.90 15.02 -1.02
CA ALA A 47 12.97 15.65 -1.97
C ALA A 47 11.56 15.04 -1.84
N VAL A 48 11.44 13.70 -1.77
CA VAL A 48 10.12 13.06 -1.64
C VAL A 48 9.49 13.29 -0.27
N ARG A 49 10.28 13.46 0.79
CA ARG A 49 9.78 13.85 2.11
C ARG A 49 9.11 15.23 2.06
N ALA A 50 9.71 16.20 1.36
CA ALA A 50 9.05 17.48 1.13
C ALA A 50 7.74 17.31 0.33
N GLY A 51 7.74 16.43 -0.67
CA GLY A 51 6.56 16.09 -1.47
C GLY A 51 5.40 15.46 -0.70
N LEU A 52 5.63 14.88 0.49
CA LEU A 52 4.56 14.40 1.37
C LEU A 52 3.63 15.52 1.86
N LYS A 53 4.04 16.79 1.77
CA LYS A 53 3.26 17.99 2.11
C LYS A 53 2.67 18.72 0.90
N HIS A 54 2.83 18.17 -0.31
CA HIS A 54 2.39 18.81 -1.55
C HIS A 54 0.85 18.96 -1.62
N ALA A 55 0.32 19.98 -2.29
CA ALA A 55 -1.13 20.21 -2.36
C ALA A 55 -1.87 19.14 -3.17
N ASP A 56 -1.26 18.66 -4.26
CA ASP A 56 -1.79 17.58 -5.11
C ASP A 56 -1.64 16.20 -4.41
N PRO A 57 -2.75 15.48 -4.17
CA PRO A 57 -2.73 14.13 -3.60
C PRO A 57 -1.93 13.11 -4.42
N GLU A 58 -1.87 13.25 -5.74
CA GLU A 58 -1.13 12.33 -6.61
C GLU A 58 0.38 12.42 -6.40
N VAL A 59 0.88 13.62 -6.09
CA VAL A 59 2.28 13.83 -5.69
C VAL A 59 2.54 13.12 -4.37
N ARG A 60 1.68 13.30 -3.36
CA ARG A 60 1.82 12.62 -2.06
C ARG A 60 1.82 11.10 -2.21
N ILE A 61 0.91 10.55 -3.01
CA ILE A 61 0.83 9.12 -3.31
C ILE A 61 2.16 8.62 -3.90
N ALA A 62 2.67 9.30 -4.92
CA ALA A 62 3.93 8.92 -5.56
C ALA A 62 5.14 9.06 -4.61
N CYS A 63 5.15 10.06 -3.72
CA CYS A 63 6.17 10.18 -2.68
C CYS A 63 6.08 9.03 -1.65
N CYS A 64 4.88 8.63 -1.23
CA CYS A 64 4.68 7.45 -0.38
C CYS A 64 5.19 6.17 -1.05
N GLN A 65 4.96 6.01 -2.36
CA GLN A 65 5.47 4.87 -3.13
C GLN A 65 7.00 4.81 -3.10
N VAL A 66 7.71 5.94 -3.28
CA VAL A 66 9.18 5.97 -3.21
C VAL A 66 9.66 5.61 -1.79
N LEU A 67 9.02 6.16 -0.76
CA LEU A 67 9.38 5.90 0.64
C LEU A 67 9.04 4.48 1.12
N ASP A 68 8.09 3.80 0.48
CA ASP A 68 7.81 2.38 0.71
C ASP A 68 9.00 1.48 0.35
N HIS A 69 9.82 1.89 -0.62
CA HIS A 69 11.05 1.20 -1.00
C HIS A 69 12.27 1.76 -0.25
N PHE A 70 12.38 3.09 -0.17
CA PHE A 70 13.55 3.77 0.38
C PHE A 70 13.20 4.51 1.67
N MET A 71 12.78 3.76 2.70
CA MET A 71 12.32 4.36 3.95
C MET A 71 13.37 5.29 4.57
N ASP A 72 12.88 6.47 4.96
CA ASP A 72 13.58 7.54 5.67
C ASP A 72 12.84 7.81 6.98
N GLU A 73 13.51 7.59 8.11
CA GLU A 73 12.94 7.76 9.44
C GLU A 73 12.44 9.20 9.68
N GLN A 74 13.09 10.18 9.04
CA GLN A 74 12.66 11.57 9.13
C GLN A 74 11.33 11.84 8.43
N ALA A 75 10.83 10.92 7.60
CA ALA A 75 9.53 11.02 6.93
C ALA A 75 8.38 10.40 7.73
N LEU A 76 8.65 9.73 8.86
CA LEU A 76 7.61 9.07 9.67
C LEU A 76 6.52 10.03 10.17
N PRO A 77 6.83 11.24 10.68
CA PRO A 77 5.80 12.17 11.12
C PRO A 77 4.87 12.58 9.97
N GLU A 78 5.42 12.85 8.78
CA GLU A 78 4.64 13.20 7.59
C GLU A 78 3.81 12.03 7.05
N LEU A 79 4.35 10.81 7.06
CA LEU A 79 3.60 9.61 6.67
C LEU A 79 2.44 9.36 7.64
N ALA A 80 2.68 9.47 8.96
CA ALA A 80 1.63 9.34 9.96
C ALA A 80 0.54 10.40 9.79
N ALA A 81 0.91 11.65 9.53
CA ALA A 81 -0.06 12.72 9.25
C ALA A 81 -0.93 12.41 8.01
N ASN A 82 -0.34 11.81 6.98
CA ASN A 82 -1.05 11.45 5.75
C ASN A 82 -2.03 10.26 5.91
N VAL A 83 -1.97 9.50 7.02
CA VAL A 83 -2.97 8.46 7.35
C VAL A 83 -4.36 9.07 7.56
N SER A 84 -4.46 10.33 7.99
CA SER A 84 -5.74 11.05 8.17
C SER A 84 -6.07 11.99 7.00
N HIS A 85 -5.40 11.85 5.86
CA HIS A 85 -5.59 12.74 4.72
C HIS A 85 -6.98 12.57 4.08
N TRP A 86 -7.58 13.65 3.57
CA TRP A 86 -8.92 13.61 2.95
C TRP A 86 -9.01 12.65 1.75
N HIS A 87 -7.94 12.57 0.96
CA HIS A 87 -7.85 11.70 -0.21
C HIS A 87 -7.53 10.25 0.18
N PRO A 88 -8.40 9.27 -0.14
CA PRO A 88 -8.24 7.88 0.31
C PRO A 88 -6.97 7.21 -0.23
N GLY A 89 -6.55 7.56 -1.45
CA GLY A 89 -5.30 7.03 -2.01
C GLY A 89 -4.06 7.43 -1.20
N VAL A 90 -4.06 8.63 -0.60
CA VAL A 90 -2.95 9.10 0.26
C VAL A 90 -2.93 8.29 1.55
N ARG A 91 -4.11 8.08 2.18
CA ARG A 91 -4.23 7.25 3.38
C ARG A 91 -3.73 5.83 3.15
N ALA A 92 -4.20 5.18 2.08
CA ALA A 92 -3.84 3.81 1.73
C ALA A 92 -2.32 3.64 1.51
N TRP A 93 -1.70 4.53 0.72
CA TRP A 93 -0.26 4.45 0.46
C TRP A 93 0.60 4.83 1.67
N SER A 94 0.12 5.72 2.54
CA SER A 94 0.81 6.05 3.78
C SER A 94 0.79 4.87 4.76
N ILE A 95 -0.37 4.22 4.92
CA ILE A 95 -0.50 2.96 5.67
C ILE A 95 0.42 1.88 5.10
N HIS A 96 0.46 1.75 3.76
CA HIS A 96 1.36 0.79 3.10
C HIS A 96 2.82 1.07 3.46
N ALA A 97 3.29 2.30 3.25
CA ALA A 97 4.68 2.69 3.51
C ALA A 97 5.07 2.45 4.98
N LEU A 98 4.18 2.76 5.92
CA LEU A 98 4.44 2.52 7.35
C LEU A 98 4.50 1.03 7.69
N ALA A 99 3.50 0.25 7.26
CA ALA A 99 3.29 -1.11 7.78
C ALA A 99 3.87 -2.25 6.92
N CYS A 100 4.22 -2.00 5.65
CA CYS A 100 4.70 -3.07 4.77
C CYS A 100 6.20 -3.30 4.95
N ASP A 101 6.60 -4.39 5.58
CA ASP A 101 8.02 -4.73 5.71
C ASP A 101 8.63 -5.40 4.47
N ARG A 102 7.79 -5.90 3.57
CA ARG A 102 8.22 -6.62 2.37
C ARG A 102 8.77 -5.69 1.28
N CYS A 103 8.22 -4.49 1.17
CA CYS A 103 8.55 -3.55 0.09
C CYS A 103 9.82 -2.73 0.39
N LYS A 104 10.19 -2.60 1.67
CA LYS A 104 11.30 -1.76 2.13
C LYS A 104 12.67 -2.38 1.84
N GLU A 105 13.57 -1.57 1.29
CA GLU A 105 14.99 -1.86 1.20
C GLU A 105 15.74 -1.27 2.41
N GLY A 106 16.33 -2.12 3.25
CA GLY A 106 17.18 -1.70 4.39
C GLY A 106 16.62 -2.05 5.77
N THR A 107 17.12 -1.35 6.79
CA THR A 107 16.92 -1.69 8.22
C THR A 107 15.87 -0.83 8.94
N CYS A 108 15.48 0.32 8.39
CA CYS A 108 14.49 1.19 9.02
C CYS A 108 13.08 0.58 8.87
N ARG A 109 12.51 0.17 10.01
CA ARG A 109 11.14 -0.33 10.13
C ARG A 109 10.49 0.37 11.32
N PRO A 110 9.36 1.07 11.13
CA PRO A 110 8.61 1.61 12.25
C PRO A 110 8.23 0.50 13.22
N GLY A 111 8.21 0.80 14.52
CA GLY A 111 7.76 -0.17 15.52
C GLY A 111 6.31 -0.57 15.30
N GLU A 112 6.00 -1.86 15.53
CA GLU A 112 4.61 -2.35 15.43
C GLU A 112 3.68 -1.60 16.39
N ASP A 113 4.19 -1.20 17.56
CA ASP A 113 3.43 -0.49 18.60
C ASP A 113 2.93 0.90 18.13
N ASP A 114 3.69 1.57 17.27
CA ASP A 114 3.29 2.87 16.71
C ASP A 114 2.31 2.69 15.54
N VAL A 115 2.54 1.68 14.70
CA VAL A 115 1.80 1.51 13.45
C VAL A 115 0.47 0.79 13.63
N ILE A 116 0.42 -0.27 14.44
CA ILE A 116 -0.78 -1.10 14.60
C ILE A 116 -2.02 -0.29 15.01
N PRO A 117 -1.97 0.64 15.99
CA PRO A 117 -3.15 1.43 16.37
C PRO A 117 -3.73 2.22 15.19
N MET A 118 -2.87 2.87 14.40
CA MET A 118 -3.30 3.64 13.22
C MET A 118 -3.93 2.75 12.15
N VAL A 119 -3.36 1.56 11.90
CA VAL A 119 -3.87 0.64 10.88
C VAL A 119 -5.17 -0.04 11.33
N VAL A 120 -5.31 -0.35 12.63
CA VAL A 120 -6.57 -0.84 13.21
C VAL A 120 -7.68 0.19 13.05
N GLU A 121 -7.39 1.46 13.34
CA GLU A 121 -8.37 2.55 13.17
C GLU A 121 -8.83 2.65 11.72
N ALA A 122 -7.89 2.65 10.76
CA ALA A 122 -8.21 2.66 9.34
C ALA A 122 -9.00 1.42 8.89
N LEU A 123 -8.74 0.24 9.45
CA LEU A 123 -9.49 -0.98 9.12
C LEU A 123 -10.94 -0.89 9.61
N LEU A 124 -11.18 -0.35 10.79
CA LEU A 124 -12.50 -0.39 11.44
C LEU A 124 -13.39 0.78 11.06
N HIS A 125 -12.82 1.94 10.74
CA HIS A 125 -13.58 3.19 10.66
C HIS A 125 -13.35 3.99 9.36
N ASP A 126 -12.45 3.59 8.46
CA ASP A 126 -12.30 4.31 7.19
C ASP A 126 -13.48 4.09 6.25
N ASP A 127 -14.03 5.16 5.69
CA ASP A 127 -15.16 5.11 4.75
C ASP A 127 -14.79 4.42 3.43
N ASP A 128 -13.54 4.58 2.97
CA ASP A 128 -13.10 4.04 1.69
C ASP A 128 -12.72 2.56 1.81
N ARG A 129 -13.41 1.74 1.02
CA ARG A 129 -13.20 0.28 1.02
C ARG A 129 -11.74 -0.10 0.73
N ASN A 130 -11.02 0.64 -0.11
CA ASN A 130 -9.66 0.28 -0.49
C ASN A 130 -8.68 0.56 0.65
N VAL A 131 -8.94 1.59 1.46
CA VAL A 131 -8.15 1.87 2.66
C VAL A 131 -8.35 0.75 3.67
N ARG A 132 -9.60 0.36 3.97
CA ARG A 132 -9.88 -0.79 4.85
C ARG A 132 -9.24 -2.08 4.34
N GLN A 133 -9.32 -2.31 3.03
CA GLN A 133 -8.70 -3.46 2.38
C GLN A 133 -7.17 -3.48 2.54
N GLN A 134 -6.53 -2.33 2.33
CA GLN A 134 -5.09 -2.16 2.51
C GLN A 134 -4.71 -2.41 3.98
N ALA A 135 -5.44 -1.83 4.93
CA ALA A 135 -5.22 -1.99 6.36
C ALA A 135 -5.33 -3.46 6.81
N ALA A 136 -6.34 -4.20 6.32
CA ALA A 136 -6.47 -5.63 6.59
C ALA A 136 -5.25 -6.43 6.09
N GLY A 137 -4.74 -6.10 4.90
CA GLY A 137 -3.54 -6.72 4.34
C GLY A 137 -2.28 -6.47 5.16
N MET A 138 -2.17 -5.27 5.75
CA MET A 138 -1.04 -4.85 6.59
C MET A 138 -1.08 -5.46 8.00
N LEU A 139 -2.27 -5.65 8.59
CA LEU A 139 -2.39 -6.30 9.91
C LEU A 139 -2.20 -7.82 9.86
N GLY A 140 -2.40 -8.43 8.69
CA GLY A 140 -2.32 -9.89 8.50
C GLY A 140 -1.08 -10.56 9.12
N PRO A 141 0.16 -10.07 8.88
CA PRO A 141 1.37 -10.64 9.48
C PRO A 141 1.48 -10.50 11.00
N SER A 142 0.75 -9.57 11.62
CA SER A 142 0.85 -9.26 13.04
C SER A 142 -0.24 -9.92 13.89
N VAL A 143 -1.26 -10.54 13.29
CA VAL A 143 -2.39 -11.17 14.02
C VAL A 143 -1.99 -12.27 15.01
N LEU A 144 -0.83 -12.90 14.83
CA LEU A 144 -0.33 -13.92 15.76
C LEU A 144 0.43 -13.32 16.95
N ARG A 145 0.90 -12.07 16.82
CA ARG A 145 1.70 -11.37 17.84
C ARG A 145 0.94 -10.25 18.53
N SER A 146 -0.13 -9.74 17.92
CA SER A 146 -0.92 -8.62 18.43
C SER A 146 -2.39 -8.97 18.54
N GLU A 147 -2.89 -8.92 19.78
CA GLU A 147 -4.30 -9.13 20.08
C GLU A 147 -5.19 -8.07 19.42
N ALA A 148 -4.73 -6.83 19.40
CA ALA A 148 -5.44 -5.72 18.77
C ALA A 148 -5.61 -5.97 17.26
N ALA A 149 -4.53 -6.38 16.57
CA ALA A 149 -4.58 -6.73 15.15
C ALA A 149 -5.54 -7.91 14.91
N ARG A 150 -5.47 -8.95 15.74
CA ARG A 150 -6.34 -10.13 15.65
C ARG A 150 -7.81 -9.77 15.81
N ALA A 151 -8.15 -9.02 16.86
CA ALA A 151 -9.52 -8.61 17.15
C ALA A 151 -10.08 -7.72 16.04
N ALA A 152 -9.29 -6.78 15.52
CA ALA A 152 -9.71 -5.88 14.45
C ALA A 152 -10.00 -6.64 13.14
N VAL A 153 -9.12 -7.55 12.73
CA VAL A 153 -9.32 -8.38 11.53
C VAL A 153 -10.55 -9.28 11.69
N GLN A 154 -10.76 -9.87 12.86
CA GLN A 154 -11.95 -10.68 13.13
C GLN A 154 -13.25 -9.85 13.06
N ARG A 155 -13.24 -8.63 13.62
CA ARG A 155 -14.38 -7.72 13.56
C ARG A 155 -14.69 -7.29 12.12
N ALA A 156 -13.68 -6.88 11.36
CA ALA A 156 -13.83 -6.54 9.95
C ALA A 156 -14.36 -7.73 9.14
N HIS A 157 -13.90 -8.95 9.42
CA HIS A 157 -14.43 -10.15 8.77
C HIS A 157 -15.94 -10.33 8.97
N GLN A 158 -16.44 -10.05 10.17
CA GLN A 158 -17.85 -10.26 10.53
C GLN A 158 -18.77 -9.12 10.10
N HIS A 159 -18.25 -7.89 10.06
CA HIS A 159 -19.08 -6.69 9.99
C HIS A 159 -18.73 -5.73 8.85
N ASP A 160 -17.62 -5.91 8.12
CA ASP A 160 -17.30 -5.00 7.02
C ASP A 160 -18.39 -5.11 5.93
N PRO A 161 -18.99 -3.99 5.49
CA PRO A 161 -20.03 -4.00 4.48
C PRO A 161 -19.55 -4.58 3.13
N HIS A 162 -18.23 -4.64 2.91
CA HIS A 162 -17.64 -5.12 1.66
C HIS A 162 -17.00 -6.51 1.83
N PRO A 163 -17.49 -7.55 1.12
CA PRO A 163 -17.08 -8.94 1.34
C PRO A 163 -15.61 -9.24 0.97
N GLN A 164 -14.95 -8.34 0.23
CA GLN A 164 -13.53 -8.48 -0.09
C GLN A 164 -12.63 -8.14 1.11
N CYS A 165 -13.07 -7.25 2.00
CA CYS A 165 -12.43 -6.99 3.29
C CYS A 165 -12.65 -8.17 4.25
N ALA A 166 -13.76 -8.90 4.10
CA ALA A 166 -13.97 -10.14 4.85
C ALA A 166 -13.18 -11.33 4.30
N ARG A 167 -12.63 -11.28 3.07
CA ARG A 167 -11.99 -12.46 2.46
C ARG A 167 -10.49 -12.60 2.81
N TRP A 168 -9.93 -11.71 3.62
CA TRP A 168 -8.51 -11.76 3.98
C TRP A 168 -8.19 -12.97 4.85
N ARG A 169 -7.49 -13.93 4.25
CA ARG A 169 -6.74 -14.95 4.97
C ARG A 169 -5.40 -14.35 5.39
N VAL A 170 -4.99 -14.65 6.61
CA VAL A 170 -3.63 -14.42 7.12
C VAL A 170 -2.62 -14.87 6.05
N GLY A 171 -1.84 -13.94 5.49
CA GLY A 171 -0.72 -14.27 4.60
C GLY A 171 -0.83 -13.97 3.10
N GLY A 172 -1.45 -12.86 2.68
CA GLY A 172 -1.28 -12.48 1.27
C GLY A 172 -1.84 -11.13 0.86
N CYS A 173 -1.01 -10.09 0.90
CA CYS A 173 -1.20 -8.93 0.04
C CYS A 173 -1.25 -9.41 -1.42
N ARG A 174 -2.43 -9.43 -2.05
CA ARG A 174 -2.48 -9.29 -3.50
C ARG A 174 -2.08 -7.85 -3.77
N ALA A 175 -0.82 -7.66 -4.13
CA ALA A 175 -0.33 -6.43 -4.70
C ALA A 175 -1.40 -5.91 -5.68
N VAL A 176 -1.92 -4.72 -5.40
CA VAL A 176 -2.70 -3.97 -6.37
C VAL A 176 -1.75 -3.73 -7.54
N ARG A 177 -1.80 -4.60 -8.55
CA ARG A 177 -1.19 -4.33 -9.84
C ARG A 177 -1.95 -3.16 -10.45
N GLY A 178 -1.36 -1.97 -10.41
CA GLY A 178 -1.64 -0.88 -11.33
C GLY A 178 -0.28 -0.27 -11.68
N SER A 179 0.12 -0.06 -12.93
CA SER A 179 -0.69 0.38 -14.06
C SER A 179 0.04 0.11 -15.39
N GLY A 180 -0.68 -0.50 -16.34
CA GLY A 180 -0.21 -0.75 -17.70
C GLY A 180 -1.26 -1.50 -18.50
N SER A 181 -2.29 -0.80 -18.97
CA SER A 181 -3.22 -1.30 -19.97
C SER A 181 -2.53 -1.39 -21.33
N TYR A 182 -2.53 -2.57 -21.99
CA TYR A 182 -2.85 -2.79 -23.41
C TYR A 182 -2.94 -4.30 -23.68
N GLY A 183 -4.04 -4.77 -24.29
CA GLY A 183 -4.13 -6.10 -24.91
C GLY A 183 -5.35 -6.91 -24.49
N ARG A 184 -6.34 -6.99 -25.40
CA ARG A 184 -7.45 -7.95 -25.39
C ARG A 184 -6.89 -9.38 -25.45
N ASP A 185 -7.42 -10.33 -24.68
CA ASP A 185 -8.30 -11.35 -25.26
C ASP A 185 -8.96 -12.26 -24.21
N SER A 186 -10.10 -12.79 -24.63
CA SER A 186 -11.11 -13.61 -23.98
C SER A 186 -10.65 -14.97 -23.42
N GLY A 187 -11.28 -15.41 -22.32
CA GLY A 187 -11.23 -16.81 -21.86
C GLY A 187 -12.11 -17.09 -20.64
N ARG A 188 -13.10 -17.96 -20.82
CA ARG A 188 -14.22 -18.32 -19.93
C ARG A 188 -13.86 -19.34 -18.83
N LEU A 189 -14.68 -19.31 -17.75
CA LEU A 189 -15.17 -20.44 -16.90
C LEU A 189 -14.14 -21.10 -15.95
N ALA A 190 -14.44 -21.57 -14.72
CA ALA A 190 -15.69 -21.86 -14.01
C ALA A 190 -15.49 -21.91 -12.46
N ARG A 191 -16.59 -21.68 -11.72
CA ARG A 191 -17.18 -22.40 -10.54
C ARG A 191 -16.23 -23.30 -9.71
N SER A 192 -16.30 -23.47 -8.40
CA SER A 192 -17.28 -23.26 -7.32
C SER A 192 -16.60 -23.74 -6.02
N THR A 193 -17.04 -23.28 -4.84
CA THR A 193 -17.36 -24.14 -3.68
C THR A 193 -17.88 -23.30 -2.51
N SER A 194 -18.76 -23.93 -1.75
CA SER A 194 -19.81 -23.42 -0.87
C SER A 194 -19.35 -22.86 0.48
N ALA A 195 -20.24 -22.07 1.09
CA ALA A 195 -20.03 -21.19 2.23
C ALA A 195 -20.15 -21.83 3.63
N SER A 196 -19.97 -23.15 3.82
CA SER A 196 -20.18 -23.78 5.15
C SER A 196 -18.95 -24.47 5.78
N ALA A 197 -17.74 -24.27 5.26
CA ALA A 197 -16.53 -24.96 5.76
C ALA A 197 -15.47 -24.04 6.41
N VAL A 198 -15.76 -22.76 6.64
CA VAL A 198 -14.71 -21.75 6.94
C VAL A 198 -14.50 -21.51 8.45
N ALA A 199 -15.48 -21.84 9.30
CA ALA A 199 -15.33 -21.71 10.77
C ALA A 199 -14.38 -22.77 11.36
N SER A 200 -14.24 -23.94 10.73
CA SER A 200 -13.42 -25.04 11.26
C SER A 200 -11.92 -24.93 10.93
N GLN A 201 -11.50 -24.06 10.01
CA GLN A 201 -10.09 -23.98 9.58
C GLN A 201 -9.23 -23.06 10.46
N LEU A 202 -9.82 -22.05 11.12
CA LEU A 202 -9.11 -21.21 12.09
C LEU A 202 -8.87 -21.96 13.41
N LEU A 203 -9.84 -22.75 13.87
CA LEU A 203 -9.69 -23.59 15.07
C LEU A 203 -8.70 -24.74 14.82
N ALA A 204 -8.70 -25.33 13.62
CA ALA A 204 -7.78 -26.41 13.27
C ALA A 204 -6.30 -25.97 13.23
N PHE A 205 -6.01 -24.72 12.85
CA PHE A 205 -4.62 -24.22 12.82
C PHE A 205 -4.10 -23.83 14.21
N VAL A 206 -4.98 -23.28 15.07
CA VAL A 206 -4.64 -22.96 16.47
C VAL A 206 -4.41 -24.25 17.28
N LEU A 207 -5.20 -25.31 17.05
CA LEU A 207 -5.04 -26.60 17.75
C LEU A 207 -3.87 -27.44 17.21
N ALA A 208 -3.53 -27.35 15.92
CA ALA A 208 -2.39 -28.08 15.36
C ALA A 208 -1.05 -27.54 15.85
N PHE A 209 -0.94 -26.24 16.15
CA PHE A 209 0.31 -25.63 16.61
C PHE A 209 0.52 -25.75 18.14
N ALA A 210 -0.56 -25.80 18.93
CA ALA A 210 -0.49 -26.01 20.38
C ALA A 210 0.03 -27.41 20.78
N ARG A 211 0.08 -28.37 19.85
CA ARG A 211 0.64 -29.73 20.07
C ARG A 211 2.12 -29.86 19.71
N SER A 212 2.75 -28.84 19.12
CA SER A 212 4.15 -28.88 18.71
C SER A 212 5.10 -28.14 19.66
N TYR A 213 4.57 -27.54 20.73
CA TYR A 213 5.35 -26.87 21.79
C TYR A 213 4.86 -27.26 23.20
N GLY A 214 4.57 -28.56 23.38
CA GLY A 214 4.38 -29.21 24.68
C GLY A 214 5.44 -30.30 24.86
#